data_AF-A0A7K7UCF1-F1
#
_entry.id   AF-A0A7K7UCF1-F1
#
_cell.length_a   1.000
_cell.length_b   1.000
_cell.length_c   1.000
_cell.angle_alpha   90.00
_cell.angle_beta   90.00
_cell.angle_gamma   90.00
#
_symmetry.space_group_name_H-M   'P 1'
#
loop_
_entity.id
_entity.type
_entity.pdbx_description
1 polymer ?
#
loop_
_entity_poly.entity_id
_entity_poly.type
_entity_poly.pdbx_seq_one_letter_code
_entity_poly.pdbx_strand_id
1 'polypeptide(L)'
;PPPGYEPLAPLPPAASAVPVWQDRTIASAKLRLLEYSAFMEVPRDAETYSKHLFVHIGQTNPSYSDPLLEAVDIRQIYDKFPEKKGGLKELYERGPQNSFFLVKFWADLNSTIQDGPGTFYGVSSQYSSAENMTITVSTKVCSFGKQVVEKVETEYARLENGRFVYRIHRSPMCEYMINFIHKLKHLPEKYMMNSVLENFTILQV
;
A
#
# COMPACT_ATOMS: atom_id res chain seq x y z
N PRO A 1 57.98 -28.04 -24.70
CA PRO A 1 57.36 -26.82 -24.13
C PRO A 1 55.85 -26.77 -24.46
N PRO A 2 54.94 -26.90 -23.47
CA PRO A 2 53.52 -26.74 -23.75
C PRO A 2 53.15 -25.24 -23.87
N PRO A 3 52.00 -24.91 -24.50
CA PRO A 3 51.65 -23.56 -24.93
C PRO A 3 51.30 -22.68 -23.73
N GLY A 4 51.69 -21.40 -23.81
CA GLY A 4 51.45 -20.39 -22.79
C GLY A 4 49.96 -20.11 -22.58
N TYR A 5 49.56 -20.06 -21.31
CA TYR A 5 48.25 -19.56 -20.88
C TYR A 5 48.17 -18.05 -21.14
N GLU A 6 47.24 -17.61 -22.00
CA GLU A 6 46.81 -16.21 -22.00
C GLU A 6 45.95 -15.93 -20.76
N PRO A 7 46.14 -14.79 -20.06
CA PRO A 7 45.27 -14.41 -18.96
C PRO A 7 43.87 -14.06 -19.50
N LEU A 8 42.84 -14.72 -19.00
CA LEU A 8 41.45 -14.32 -19.19
C LEU A 8 41.28 -12.84 -18.82
N ALA A 9 40.76 -12.04 -19.74
CA ALA A 9 40.46 -10.64 -19.49
C ALA A 9 39.56 -10.50 -18.25
N PRO A 10 39.77 -9.46 -17.41
CA PRO A 10 38.94 -9.27 -16.23
C PRO A 10 37.47 -9.15 -16.64
N LEU A 11 36.61 -9.98 -16.05
CA LEU A 11 35.17 -9.81 -16.14
C LEU A 11 34.83 -8.35 -15.76
N PRO A 12 33.93 -7.67 -16.50
CA PRO A 12 33.53 -6.33 -16.12
C PRO A 12 33.00 -6.37 -14.68
N PRO A 13 33.30 -5.35 -13.85
CA PRO A 13 32.76 -5.30 -12.50
C PRO A 13 31.25 -5.44 -12.61
N ALA A 14 30.67 -6.33 -11.80
CA ALA A 14 29.23 -6.50 -11.72
C ALA A 14 28.62 -5.10 -11.55
N ALA A 15 28.07 -4.56 -12.65
CA ALA A 15 27.31 -3.33 -12.60
C ALA A 15 26.33 -3.52 -11.46
N SER A 16 26.30 -2.58 -10.53
CA SER A 16 25.36 -2.54 -9.41
C SER A 16 23.95 -2.63 -10.00
N ALA A 17 23.47 -3.86 -10.18
CA ALA A 17 22.21 -4.12 -10.81
C ALA A 17 21.16 -3.57 -9.86
N VAL A 18 20.53 -2.48 -10.29
CA VAL A 18 19.43 -1.85 -9.57
C VAL A 18 18.45 -2.97 -9.21
N PRO A 19 18.09 -3.14 -7.93
CA PRO A 19 17.23 -4.23 -7.52
C PRO A 19 15.95 -4.26 -8.37
N VAL A 20 15.55 -5.44 -8.85
CA VAL A 20 14.42 -5.60 -9.79
C VAL A 20 13.11 -4.94 -9.35
N TRP A 21 12.91 -4.77 -8.04
CA TRP A 21 11.73 -4.16 -7.45
C TRP A 21 11.75 -2.63 -7.43
N GLN A 22 12.92 -2.02 -7.60
CA GLN A 22 13.09 -0.57 -7.58
C GLN A 22 12.45 0.05 -8.83
N ASP A 23 11.67 1.12 -8.62
CA ASP A 23 10.87 1.82 -9.66
C ASP A 23 9.82 0.95 -10.39
N ARG A 24 9.61 -0.30 -9.94
CA ARG A 24 8.60 -1.24 -10.46
C ARG A 24 7.53 -1.60 -9.44
N THR A 25 7.81 -1.36 -8.17
CA THR A 25 6.92 -1.66 -7.05
C THR A 25 6.90 -0.50 -6.07
N ILE A 26 5.96 -0.52 -5.12
CA ILE A 26 5.88 0.46 -4.04
C ILE A 26 6.99 0.15 -3.05
N ALA A 27 8.17 0.72 -3.30
CA ALA A 27 9.38 0.44 -2.55
C ALA A 27 10.29 1.66 -2.48
N SER A 28 10.70 2.02 -1.27
CA SER A 28 11.80 2.93 -1.02
C SER A 28 13.13 2.16 -0.88
N ALA A 29 14.20 2.88 -0.59
CA ALA A 29 15.49 2.27 -0.25
C ALA A 29 15.44 1.35 0.99
N LYS A 30 14.52 1.62 1.93
CA LYS A 30 14.47 0.94 3.24
C LYS A 30 13.27 0.04 3.42
N LEU A 31 12.14 0.37 2.81
CA LEU A 31 10.88 -0.30 3.05
C LEU A 31 10.13 -0.55 1.74
N ARG A 32 9.68 -1.78 1.53
CA ARG A 32 8.86 -2.20 0.39
C ARG A 32 7.51 -2.72 0.88
N LEU A 33 6.43 -2.22 0.28
CA LEU A 33 5.10 -2.78 0.45
C LEU A 33 5.03 -4.12 -0.30
N LEU A 34 4.64 -5.17 0.41
CA LEU A 34 4.45 -6.51 -0.14
C LEU A 34 2.99 -6.79 -0.43
N GLU A 35 2.10 -6.42 0.48
CA GLU A 35 0.67 -6.67 0.34
C GLU A 35 -0.11 -5.56 1.02
N TYR A 36 -1.22 -5.17 0.42
CA TYR A 36 -2.24 -4.34 1.04
C TYR A 36 -3.61 -4.87 0.66
N SER A 37 -4.49 -5.05 1.63
CA SER A 37 -5.89 -5.40 1.36
C SER A 37 -6.82 -4.70 2.33
N ALA A 38 -7.94 -4.19 1.80
CA ALA A 38 -9.07 -3.75 2.60
C ALA A 38 -10.25 -4.67 2.28
N PHE A 39 -10.88 -5.23 3.30
CA PHE A 39 -11.81 -6.33 3.12
C PHE A 39 -12.93 -6.32 4.14
N MET A 40 -14.01 -7.02 3.81
CA MET A 40 -15.01 -7.46 4.77
C MET A 40 -15.03 -8.99 4.85
N GLU A 41 -15.34 -9.50 6.03
CA GLU A 41 -15.49 -10.92 6.28
C GLU A 41 -16.76 -11.19 7.06
N VAL A 42 -17.46 -12.25 6.69
CA VAL A 42 -18.66 -12.72 7.40
C VAL A 42 -18.47 -14.19 7.74
N PRO A 43 -18.68 -14.59 9.02
CA PRO A 43 -18.70 -15.99 9.40
C PRO A 43 -19.77 -16.73 8.59
N ARG A 44 -19.42 -17.85 7.94
CA ARG A 44 -20.40 -18.77 7.36
C ARG A 44 -20.73 -19.88 8.34
N ASP A 45 -19.69 -20.58 8.80
CA ASP A 45 -19.78 -21.69 9.76
C ASP A 45 -18.70 -21.51 10.85
N ALA A 46 -18.63 -22.44 11.82
CA ALA A 46 -17.70 -22.35 12.96
C ALA A 46 -16.21 -22.18 12.57
N GLU A 47 -15.82 -22.59 11.35
CA GLU A 47 -14.43 -22.57 10.88
C GLU A 47 -14.22 -21.81 9.55
N THR A 48 -15.28 -21.33 8.91
CA THR A 48 -15.21 -20.75 7.55
C THR A 48 -15.72 -19.31 7.51
N TYR A 49 -15.00 -18.47 6.78
CA TYR A 49 -15.35 -17.06 6.56
C TYR A 49 -15.50 -16.80 5.07
N SER A 50 -16.55 -16.07 4.69
CA SER A 50 -16.61 -15.45 3.36
C SER A 50 -15.86 -14.14 3.41
N LYS A 51 -14.88 -13.95 2.52
CA LYS A 51 -14.08 -12.74 2.44
C LYS A 51 -14.34 -12.02 1.12
N HIS A 52 -14.63 -10.73 1.20
CA HIS A 52 -14.73 -9.83 0.04
C HIS A 52 -13.63 -8.77 0.12
N LEU A 53 -12.86 -8.62 -0.95
CA LEU A 53 -11.79 -7.61 -1.04
C LEU A 53 -12.36 -6.36 -1.71
N PHE A 54 -12.41 -5.23 -0.99
CA PHE A 54 -12.73 -3.94 -1.59
C PHE A 54 -11.59 -3.46 -2.47
N VAL A 55 -10.36 -3.58 -1.97
CA VAL A 55 -9.14 -3.29 -2.72
C VAL A 55 -8.06 -4.30 -2.35
N HIS A 56 -7.16 -4.57 -3.30
CA HIS A 56 -6.04 -5.47 -3.09
C HIS A 56 -4.83 -5.05 -3.93
N ILE A 57 -3.69 -4.92 -3.27
CA ILE A 57 -2.36 -4.92 -3.86
C ILE A 57 -1.72 -6.24 -3.42
N GLY A 58 -1.55 -7.17 -4.36
CA GLY A 58 -0.99 -8.47 -4.07
C GLY A 58 0.53 -8.49 -4.03
N GLN A 59 1.08 -9.57 -3.47
CA GLN A 59 2.52 -9.85 -3.54
C GLN A 59 2.91 -10.09 -4.99
N THR A 60 3.75 -9.21 -5.53
CA THR A 60 4.33 -9.37 -6.86
C THR A 60 5.74 -9.95 -6.77
N ASN A 61 6.06 -10.83 -7.73
CA ASN A 61 7.42 -11.26 -8.04
C ASN A 61 7.93 -10.42 -9.22
N PRO A 62 8.44 -9.21 -8.97
CA PRO A 62 8.83 -8.31 -10.05
C PRO A 62 9.97 -8.90 -10.86
N SER A 63 9.89 -8.68 -12.16
CA SER A 63 10.88 -9.05 -13.18
C SER A 63 11.44 -7.80 -13.85
N TYR A 64 12.63 -7.91 -14.42
CA TYR A 64 13.22 -6.81 -15.20
C TYR A 64 12.41 -6.47 -16.46
N SER A 65 11.54 -7.38 -16.90
CA SER A 65 10.58 -7.20 -18.00
C SER A 65 9.34 -6.40 -17.62
N ASP A 66 9.06 -6.22 -16.34
CA ASP A 66 7.89 -5.44 -15.92
C ASP A 66 8.08 -3.97 -16.31
N PRO A 67 7.00 -3.23 -16.61
CA PRO A 67 7.10 -1.79 -16.87
C PRO A 67 7.57 -1.02 -15.64
N LEU A 68 8.14 0.16 -15.86
CA LEU A 68 8.41 1.11 -14.77
C LEU A 68 7.10 1.77 -14.35
N LEU A 69 7.03 2.22 -13.10
CA LEU A 69 5.90 3.01 -12.61
C LEU A 69 5.83 4.36 -13.33
N GLU A 70 4.61 4.77 -13.68
CA GLU A 70 4.36 6.08 -14.26
C GLU A 70 4.56 7.19 -13.21
N ALA A 71 5.07 8.34 -13.66
CA ALA A 71 5.26 9.51 -12.80
C ALA A 71 4.02 10.41 -12.85
N VAL A 72 3.58 10.88 -11.68
CA VAL A 72 2.53 11.88 -11.53
C VAL A 72 3.11 13.09 -10.81
N ASP A 73 2.86 14.28 -11.34
CA ASP A 73 3.27 15.52 -10.70
C ASP A 73 2.46 15.72 -9.40
N ILE A 74 3.15 15.69 -8.26
CA ILE A 74 2.54 15.81 -6.94
C ILE A 74 1.72 17.09 -6.77
N ARG A 75 2.02 18.15 -7.52
CA ARG A 75 1.26 19.41 -7.48
C ARG A 75 -0.20 19.23 -7.91
N GLN A 76 -0.50 18.19 -8.69
CA GLN A 76 -1.86 17.88 -9.17
C GLN A 76 -2.75 17.29 -8.08
N ILE A 77 -2.19 16.86 -6.95
CA ILE A 77 -2.93 16.17 -5.88
C ILE A 77 -2.87 16.89 -4.53
N TYR A 78 -2.18 18.03 -4.41
CA TYR A 78 -2.04 18.71 -3.12
C TYR A 78 -3.38 19.09 -2.48
N ASP A 79 -4.35 19.53 -3.28
CA ASP A 79 -5.70 19.88 -2.82
C ASP A 79 -6.50 18.68 -2.28
N LYS A 80 -6.07 17.46 -2.61
CA LYS A 80 -6.70 16.21 -2.17
C LYS A 80 -6.15 15.68 -0.85
N PHE A 81 -5.10 16.27 -0.29
CA PHE A 81 -4.43 15.80 0.93
C PHE A 81 -4.23 16.94 1.95
N PRO A 82 -3.94 16.63 3.23
CA PRO A 82 -3.74 17.67 4.24
C PRO A 82 -2.60 18.62 3.86
N GLU A 83 -2.86 19.92 3.93
CA GLU A 83 -1.89 20.99 3.62
C GLU A 83 -1.20 21.58 4.85
N LYS A 84 -1.74 21.33 6.06
CA LYS A 84 -1.20 21.85 7.32
C LYS A 84 0.09 21.13 7.71
N LYS A 85 0.64 21.49 8.87
CA LYS A 85 1.82 20.83 9.45
C LYS A 85 1.66 19.30 9.47
N GLY A 86 2.65 18.59 8.92
CA GLY A 86 2.60 17.14 8.70
C GLY A 86 1.81 16.71 7.47
N GLY A 87 1.45 17.65 6.60
CA GLY A 87 0.72 17.46 5.36
C GLY A 87 1.60 16.99 4.19
N LEU A 88 0.98 16.60 3.08
CA LEU A 88 1.68 15.95 1.95
C LEU A 88 2.81 16.81 1.39
N LYS A 89 2.59 18.13 1.24
CA LYS A 89 3.61 19.04 0.71
C LYS A 89 4.85 19.10 1.61
N GLU A 90 4.67 19.32 2.91
CA GLU A 90 5.79 19.36 3.87
C GLU A 90 6.53 18.03 3.93
N LEU A 91 5.80 16.90 3.92
CA LEU A 91 6.39 15.57 3.90
C LEU A 91 7.26 15.36 2.65
N TYR A 92 6.76 15.75 1.48
CA TYR A 92 7.48 15.61 0.22
C TYR A 92 8.72 16.50 0.13
N GLU A 93 8.62 17.74 0.59
CA GLU A 93 9.74 18.68 0.66
C GLU A 93 10.83 18.19 1.62
N ARG A 94 10.45 17.55 2.74
CA ARG A 94 11.38 16.93 3.68
C ARG A 94 12.04 15.67 3.12
N GLY A 95 11.30 14.89 2.34
CA GLY A 95 11.79 13.71 1.64
C GLY A 95 12.08 12.50 2.55
N PRO A 96 12.69 11.44 1.97
CA PRO A 96 13.20 11.36 0.60
C PRO A 96 12.08 11.24 -0.45
N GLN A 97 12.24 11.89 -1.61
CA GLN A 97 11.19 12.00 -2.63
C GLN A 97 10.86 10.66 -3.33
N ASN A 98 11.82 9.74 -3.40
CA ASN A 98 11.62 8.39 -3.97
C ASN A 98 10.85 7.43 -3.05
N SER A 99 10.33 7.92 -1.92
CA SER A 99 9.43 7.17 -1.03
C SER A 99 7.95 7.54 -1.20
N PHE A 100 7.61 8.37 -2.20
CA PHE A 100 6.25 8.84 -2.43
C PHE A 100 5.63 8.13 -3.62
N PHE A 101 4.44 7.56 -3.41
CA PHE A 101 3.70 6.81 -4.41
C PHE A 101 2.23 7.25 -4.40
N LEU A 102 1.62 7.29 -5.58
CA LEU A 102 0.19 7.49 -5.74
C LEU A 102 -0.45 6.19 -6.24
N VAL A 103 -1.41 5.67 -5.49
CA VAL A 103 -2.18 4.49 -5.89
C VAL A 103 -3.61 4.92 -6.21
N LYS A 104 -4.05 4.66 -7.44
CA LYS A 104 -5.44 4.84 -7.86
C LYS A 104 -6.16 3.50 -7.79
N PHE A 105 -7.10 3.38 -6.85
CA PHE A 105 -7.91 2.17 -6.71
C PHE A 105 -9.22 2.26 -7.51
N TRP A 106 -9.63 1.12 -8.06
CA TRP A 106 -11.01 0.83 -8.41
C TRP A 106 -11.56 -0.13 -7.37
N ALA A 107 -12.27 0.41 -6.38
CA ALA A 107 -12.80 -0.41 -5.29
C ALA A 107 -13.95 -1.28 -5.77
N ASP A 108 -13.93 -2.57 -5.44
CA ASP A 108 -15.04 -3.47 -5.71
C ASP A 108 -16.07 -3.39 -4.59
N LEU A 109 -17.20 -2.74 -4.89
CA LEU A 109 -18.34 -2.62 -3.98
C LEU A 109 -19.44 -3.67 -4.25
N ASN A 110 -19.26 -4.54 -5.26
CA ASN A 110 -20.25 -5.53 -5.67
C ASN A 110 -20.19 -6.78 -4.79
N SER A 111 -20.19 -6.60 -3.47
CA SER A 111 -20.18 -7.72 -2.55
C SER A 111 -21.55 -8.40 -2.56
N THR A 112 -21.58 -9.67 -2.94
CA THR A 112 -22.75 -10.54 -2.75
C THR A 112 -22.92 -10.99 -1.30
N ILE A 113 -21.95 -10.64 -0.43
CA ILE A 113 -22.00 -10.95 0.99
C ILE A 113 -22.91 -9.92 1.67
N GLN A 114 -23.98 -10.42 2.28
CA GLN A 114 -24.87 -9.57 3.08
C GLN A 114 -24.23 -9.28 4.43
N ASP A 115 -24.34 -8.03 4.89
CA ASP A 115 -23.99 -7.66 6.24
C ASP A 115 -24.86 -8.47 7.23
N GLY A 116 -24.21 -9.16 8.17
CA GLY A 116 -24.85 -9.97 9.19
C GLY A 116 -24.15 -9.88 10.55
N PRO A 117 -24.69 -10.55 11.59
CA PRO A 117 -24.04 -10.63 12.88
C PRO A 117 -22.62 -11.17 12.75
N GLY A 118 -21.64 -10.47 13.35
CA GLY A 118 -20.23 -10.86 13.28
C GLY A 118 -19.48 -10.43 12.02
N THR A 119 -20.07 -9.56 11.18
CA THR A 119 -19.35 -8.97 10.05
C THR A 119 -18.15 -8.17 10.54
N PHE A 120 -16.98 -8.43 9.95
CA PHE A 120 -15.73 -7.77 10.28
C PHE A 120 -15.23 -6.98 9.07
N TYR A 121 -14.90 -5.71 9.28
CA TYR A 121 -14.26 -4.85 8.28
C TYR A 121 -12.82 -4.59 8.71
N GLY A 122 -11.86 -4.93 7.84
CA GLY A 122 -10.45 -4.88 8.20
C GLY A 122 -9.52 -4.45 7.07
N VAL A 123 -8.34 -4.02 7.48
CA VAL A 123 -7.21 -3.75 6.61
C VAL A 123 -6.06 -4.66 7.05
N SER A 124 -5.42 -5.31 6.08
CA SER A 124 -4.16 -5.99 6.28
C SER A 124 -3.10 -5.37 5.40
N SER A 125 -1.90 -5.19 5.94
CA SER A 125 -0.75 -4.73 5.18
C SER A 125 0.52 -5.44 5.61
N GLN A 126 1.40 -5.66 4.64
CA GLN A 126 2.67 -6.33 4.85
C GLN A 126 3.79 -5.54 4.19
N TYR A 127 4.89 -5.38 4.91
CA TYR A 127 6.07 -4.68 4.44
C TYR A 127 7.31 -5.54 4.61
N SER A 128 8.36 -5.25 3.85
CA SER A 128 9.68 -5.85 4.02
C SER A 128 10.80 -4.82 4.00
N SER A 129 11.86 -5.11 4.74
CA SER A 129 13.07 -4.31 4.86
C SER A 129 14.31 -5.20 4.89
N ALA A 130 15.46 -4.66 4.48
CA ALA A 130 16.77 -5.27 4.71
C ALA A 130 17.32 -4.98 6.12
N GLU A 131 16.85 -3.90 6.75
CA GLU A 131 17.26 -3.45 8.08
C GLU A 131 16.19 -3.81 9.13
N ASN A 132 16.64 -4.22 10.32
CA ASN A 132 15.79 -4.39 11.49
C ASN A 132 15.48 -3.01 12.08
N MET A 133 14.23 -2.57 11.98
CA MET A 133 13.77 -1.31 12.52
C MET A 133 12.41 -1.49 13.20
N THR A 134 12.00 -0.51 13.98
CA THR A 134 10.60 -0.38 14.41
C THR A 134 9.93 0.60 13.45
N ILE A 135 8.81 0.22 12.85
CA ILE A 135 8.06 1.11 11.96
C ILE A 135 6.82 1.63 12.67
N THR A 136 6.41 2.84 12.30
CA THR A 136 5.15 3.43 12.72
C THR A 136 4.40 3.82 11.47
N VAL A 137 3.22 3.24 11.27
CA VAL A 137 2.36 3.46 10.10
C VAL A 137 1.23 4.38 10.51
N SER A 138 1.20 5.59 9.96
CA SER A 138 0.12 6.55 10.13
C SER A 138 -0.79 6.50 8.90
N THR A 139 -2.04 6.10 9.10
CA THR A 139 -3.07 6.08 8.05
C THR A 139 -4.09 7.17 8.33
N LYS A 140 -4.09 8.21 7.49
CA LYS A 140 -4.98 9.38 7.59
C LYS A 140 -6.06 9.29 6.52
N VAL A 141 -7.32 9.27 6.94
CA VAL A 141 -8.46 9.37 6.03
C VAL A 141 -8.82 10.84 5.86
N CYS A 142 -8.96 11.27 4.62
CA CYS A 142 -9.18 12.66 4.25
C CYS A 142 -10.47 12.84 3.45
N SER A 143 -11.14 13.95 3.70
CA SER A 143 -12.33 14.39 2.97
C SER A 143 -12.13 15.85 2.56
N PHE A 144 -12.25 16.15 1.26
CA PHE A 144 -11.96 17.48 0.70
C PHE A 144 -10.59 18.04 1.14
N GLY A 145 -9.55 17.19 1.07
CA GLY A 145 -8.19 17.55 1.47
C GLY A 145 -7.96 17.71 2.98
N LYS A 146 -8.97 17.48 3.82
CA LYS A 146 -8.86 17.63 5.29
C LYS A 146 -8.82 16.27 5.97
N GLN A 147 -7.89 16.10 6.90
CA GLN A 147 -7.83 14.94 7.77
C GLN A 147 -9.11 14.85 8.62
N VAL A 148 -9.81 13.70 8.54
CA VAL A 148 -11.01 13.40 9.31
C VAL A 148 -10.70 12.46 10.47
N VAL A 149 -9.90 11.43 10.21
CA VAL A 149 -9.45 10.46 11.21
C VAL A 149 -8.03 10.00 10.87
N GLU A 150 -7.27 9.64 11.90
CA GLU A 150 -5.93 9.09 11.79
C GLU A 150 -5.82 7.84 12.67
N LYS A 151 -5.22 6.79 12.13
CA LYS A 151 -4.85 5.60 12.87
C LYS A 151 -3.35 5.43 12.81
N VAL A 152 -2.72 5.26 13.97
CA VAL A 152 -1.28 5.06 14.09
C VAL A 152 -1.02 3.67 14.67
N GLU A 153 -0.22 2.87 13.96
CA GLU A 153 0.10 1.49 14.34
C GLU A 153 1.62 1.32 14.35
N THR A 154 2.15 0.77 15.45
CA THR A 154 3.59 0.50 15.59
C THR A 154 3.84 -0.98 15.40
N GLU A 155 4.71 -1.32 14.45
CA GLU A 155 5.04 -2.69 14.10
C GLU A 155 6.52 -2.99 14.31
N TYR A 156 6.78 -4.25 14.69
CA TYR A 156 8.12 -4.76 14.96
C TYR A 156 8.50 -5.80 13.91
N ALA A 157 9.78 -5.81 13.56
CA ALA A 157 10.30 -6.72 12.56
C ALA A 157 10.24 -8.18 12.99
N ARG A 158 9.92 -9.06 12.04
CA ARG A 158 10.11 -10.51 12.13
C ARG A 158 11.08 -10.97 11.06
N LEU A 159 12.12 -11.71 11.42
CA LEU A 159 13.09 -12.22 10.44
C LEU A 159 12.51 -13.44 9.73
N GLU A 160 12.31 -13.33 8.41
CA GLU A 160 11.78 -14.39 7.56
C GLU A 160 12.55 -14.42 6.24
N ASN A 161 13.07 -15.60 5.86
CA ASN A 161 13.81 -15.79 4.61
C ASN A 161 14.93 -14.75 4.39
N GLY A 162 15.62 -14.36 5.46
CA GLY A 162 16.72 -13.38 5.42
C GLY A 162 16.29 -11.92 5.28
N ARG A 163 15.00 -11.60 5.39
CA ARG A 163 14.49 -10.21 5.39
C ARG A 163 13.64 -9.94 6.62
N PHE A 164 13.54 -8.67 6.99
CA PHE A 164 12.69 -8.23 8.10
C PHE A 164 11.30 -7.90 7.56
N VAL A 165 10.28 -8.60 8.06
CA VAL A 165 8.89 -8.51 7.64
C VAL A 165 8.05 -7.87 8.75
N TYR A 166 7.15 -6.98 8.36
CA TYR A 166 6.21 -6.27 9.23
C TYR A 166 4.80 -6.59 8.78
N ARG A 167 3.89 -6.91 9.71
CA ARG A 167 2.51 -7.32 9.38
C ARG A 167 1.50 -6.64 10.29
N ILE A 168 0.77 -5.70 9.73
CA ILE A 168 -0.49 -5.24 10.29
C ILE A 168 -1.56 -6.21 9.81
N HIS A 169 -2.02 -7.10 10.69
CA HIS A 169 -2.93 -8.18 10.33
C HIS A 169 -4.33 -7.94 10.89
N ARG A 170 -5.34 -7.93 10.01
CA ARG A 170 -6.76 -7.74 10.38
C ARG A 170 -6.96 -6.52 11.28
N SER A 171 -6.34 -5.41 10.91
CA SER A 171 -6.51 -4.15 11.63
C SER A 171 -7.94 -3.65 11.41
N PRO A 172 -8.75 -3.45 12.46
CA PRO A 172 -10.16 -3.10 12.29
C PRO A 172 -10.30 -1.72 11.67
N MET A 173 -11.21 -1.60 10.69
CA MET A 173 -11.61 -0.30 10.17
C MET A 173 -12.34 0.50 11.26
N CYS A 174 -12.15 1.81 11.28
CA CYS A 174 -12.89 2.68 12.18
C CYS A 174 -14.36 2.82 11.72
N GLU A 175 -15.23 3.18 12.66
CA GLU A 175 -16.67 3.34 12.39
C GLU A 175 -16.96 4.30 11.23
N TYR A 176 -16.17 5.37 11.11
CA TYR A 176 -16.26 6.31 9.99
C TYR A 176 -16.11 5.61 8.63
N MET A 177 -15.11 4.73 8.49
CA MET A 177 -14.85 3.99 7.26
C MET A 177 -15.95 2.98 6.95
N ILE A 178 -16.44 2.27 7.97
CA ILE A 178 -17.53 1.30 7.82
C ILE A 178 -18.80 2.01 7.34
N ASN A 179 -19.19 3.08 8.04
CA ASN A 179 -20.35 3.90 7.66
C ASN A 179 -20.19 4.54 6.28
N PHE A 180 -18.97 4.93 5.90
CA PHE A 180 -18.69 5.45 4.56
C PHE A 180 -18.95 4.39 3.48
N ILE A 181 -18.42 3.17 3.65
CA ILE A 181 -18.65 2.05 2.72
C ILE A 181 -20.14 1.74 2.62
N HIS A 182 -20.85 1.69 3.75
CA HIS A 182 -22.30 1.46 3.76
C HIS A 182 -23.05 2.53 2.97
N LYS A 183 -22.81 3.82 3.24
CA LYS A 183 -23.46 4.91 2.49
C LYS A 183 -23.15 4.86 0.99
N LEU A 184 -21.90 4.56 0.64
CA LEU A 184 -21.46 4.46 -0.75
C LEU A 184 -22.16 3.32 -1.49
N LYS A 185 -22.32 2.14 -0.86
CA LYS A 185 -23.03 0.97 -1.42
C LYS A 185 -24.52 1.23 -1.66
N HIS A 186 -25.14 2.18 -0.93
CA HIS A 186 -26.56 2.51 -1.08
C HIS A 186 -26.84 3.58 -2.14
N LEU A 187 -25.80 4.15 -2.76
CA LEU A 187 -26.02 5.09 -3.87
C LEU A 187 -26.61 4.34 -5.07
N PRO A 188 -27.63 4.90 -5.73
CA PRO A 188 -28.36 4.21 -6.79
C PRO A 188 -27.52 4.01 -8.06
N GLU A 189 -26.53 4.89 -8.28
CA GLU A 189 -25.79 4.94 -9.53
C GLU A 189 -24.27 5.03 -9.31
N LYS A 190 -23.50 4.33 -10.15
CA LYS A 190 -22.03 4.30 -10.07
C LYS A 190 -21.39 5.68 -10.20
N TYR A 191 -21.98 6.58 -11.00
CA TYR A 191 -21.43 7.93 -11.16
C TYR A 191 -21.51 8.72 -9.85
N MET A 192 -22.58 8.55 -9.05
CA MET A 192 -22.71 9.21 -7.75
C MET A 192 -21.65 8.71 -6.77
N MET A 193 -21.34 7.40 -6.81
CA MET A 193 -20.26 6.82 -6.02
C MET A 193 -18.91 7.46 -6.39
N ASN A 194 -18.63 7.59 -7.69
CA ASN A 194 -17.41 8.21 -8.17
C ASN A 194 -17.31 9.69 -7.75
N SER A 195 -18.40 10.45 -7.80
CA SER A 195 -18.43 11.85 -7.34
C SER A 195 -18.14 11.98 -5.84
N VAL A 196 -18.62 11.04 -5.03
CA VAL A 196 -18.27 11.00 -3.59
C VAL A 196 -16.80 10.63 -3.39
N LEU A 197 -16.31 9.63 -4.13
CA LEU A 197 -14.92 9.15 -4.02
C LEU A 197 -13.88 10.17 -4.53
N GLU A 198 -14.27 11.10 -5.40
CA GLU A 198 -13.37 12.13 -5.95
C GLU A 198 -12.71 13.00 -4.86
N ASN A 199 -13.41 13.20 -3.73
CA ASN A 199 -12.92 13.99 -2.60
C ASN A 199 -12.57 13.12 -1.39
N PHE A 200 -12.53 11.81 -1.55
CA PHE A 200 -12.16 10.85 -0.53
C PHE A 200 -10.77 10.28 -0.82
N THR A 201 -9.82 10.52 0.10
CA THR A 201 -8.44 10.05 -0.06
C THR A 201 -7.91 9.46 1.24
N ILE A 202 -6.87 8.63 1.11
CA ILE A 202 -6.14 8.06 2.25
C ILE A 202 -4.67 8.37 2.05
N LEU A 203 -4.05 9.00 3.06
CA LEU A 203 -2.62 9.23 3.13
C LEU A 203 -2.00 8.27 4.14
N GLN A 204 -1.15 7.37 3.67
CA GLN A 204 -0.37 6.48 4.53
C GLN A 204 1.09 6.98 4.57
N VAL A 205 1.65 7.11 5.78
CA VAL A 205 3.01 7.59 6.07
C VAL A 205 3.72 6.62 6.98
#